data_AF-A0A3S3UBY4-F1
#
_entry.id   AF-A0A3S3UBY4-F1
#
_cell.length_a   1.000
_cell.length_b   1.000
_cell.length_c   1.000
_cell.angle_alpha   90.00
_cell.angle_beta   90.00
_cell.angle_gamma   90.00
#
_symmetry.space_group_name_H-M   'P 1'
#
loop_
_entity.id
_entity.type
_entity.pdbx_description
1 polymer ?
#
loop_
_entity_poly.entity_id
_entity_poly.type
_entity_poly.pdbx_seq_one_letter_code
_entity_poly.pdbx_strand_id
1 'polypeptide(L)'
;MLKPLPTSIQTFCDLINGGYLYIDKTKYLYELIRDPKGVYFLARPRRFGKSLLISTLDEIFQGNKELFKGLWLYDSPYQWQQHPVIRIDFSRHRIRNEADLEVRIHRHLSLIARQYNIDLPDAPFDIQFEELILSLGAEKQVVILIDEYDKPLIDNLERLEDAQAIQQVMREFYTVIKSMDQYIRFVFITGVSRFSRVGVFSSMNNLLDLTMHSDFAGLLGLTEEEIRHSFQGYLTKFAKEKNILEDALLDKMRRWYDGFRFVEGSERLYNPFSTIHFFHNRRFANYWFETGTPSFLIKLIKEQNFDVTQLEQLELRETAFSTYDLENLAVTPLLVQTGYLTIKDYDQETRKYTLAYPNYEVEDAFSVHLLGAFSSVEYGLGESYLWKLIDALQAGELEEFFTILDVFFANIDYQLHLKYEKYYQTIFYLIFLLLGLRVEAEVETNKGRIDAVVELKEAIFLF
;
A
#
# COMPACT_ATOMS: atom_id res chain seq x y z
N MET A 1 -31.62 1.74 -10.04
CA MET A 1 -30.76 2.94 -10.12
C MET A 1 -29.39 2.54 -9.59
N LEU A 2 -28.28 2.98 -10.20
CA LEU A 2 -26.93 2.62 -9.73
C LEU A 2 -26.65 3.30 -8.39
N LYS A 3 -26.11 2.55 -7.41
CA LYS A 3 -25.64 3.14 -6.14
C LYS A 3 -24.43 4.04 -6.41
N PRO A 4 -24.35 5.27 -5.88
CA PRO A 4 -23.21 6.16 -6.11
C PRO A 4 -21.89 5.54 -5.63
N LEU A 5 -20.79 5.89 -6.30
CA LEU A 5 -19.46 5.41 -5.94
C LEU A 5 -18.83 6.29 -4.83
N PRO A 6 -18.22 5.71 -3.79
CA PRO A 6 -17.65 6.47 -2.67
C PRO A 6 -16.23 6.97 -3.00
N THR A 7 -16.10 8.00 -3.84
CA THR A 7 -14.79 8.55 -4.26
C THR A 7 -14.04 9.28 -3.15
N SER A 8 -14.75 9.80 -2.15
CA SER A 8 -14.16 10.64 -1.09
C SER A 8 -14.65 10.28 0.32
N ILE A 9 -15.28 9.11 0.49
CA ILE A 9 -15.85 8.69 1.78
C ILE A 9 -15.00 7.57 2.36
N GLN A 10 -14.57 7.77 3.60
CA GLN A 10 -13.76 6.80 4.35
C GLN A 10 -14.43 6.33 5.64
N THR A 11 -15.56 6.94 6.02
CA THR A 11 -16.39 6.55 7.16
C THR A 11 -17.45 5.54 6.72
N PHE A 12 -17.58 4.43 7.45
CA PHE A 12 -18.58 3.40 7.14
C PHE A 12 -20.02 3.93 7.26
N CYS A 13 -20.33 4.63 8.36
CA CYS A 13 -21.67 5.19 8.60
C CYS A 13 -22.11 6.16 7.48
N ASP A 14 -21.24 7.08 7.07
CA ASP A 14 -21.52 8.03 5.97
C ASP A 14 -21.77 7.29 4.64
N LEU A 15 -20.98 6.24 4.36
CA LEU A 15 -21.08 5.44 3.15
C LEU A 15 -22.44 4.72 3.09
N ILE A 16 -22.84 4.06 4.17
CA ILE A 16 -24.12 3.33 4.23
C ILE A 16 -25.31 4.29 4.19
N ASN A 17 -25.31 5.34 5.02
CA ASN A 17 -26.42 6.29 5.09
C ASN A 17 -26.60 7.08 3.79
N GLY A 18 -25.50 7.36 3.09
CA GLY A 18 -25.53 7.98 1.76
C GLY A 18 -25.96 7.04 0.63
N GLY A 19 -26.21 5.75 0.91
CA GLY A 19 -26.62 4.76 -0.08
C GLY A 19 -25.53 4.41 -1.09
N TYR A 20 -24.26 4.65 -0.76
CA TYR A 20 -23.12 4.38 -1.64
C TYR A 20 -22.90 2.88 -1.85
N LEU A 21 -22.19 2.56 -2.94
CA LEU A 21 -21.75 1.20 -3.21
C LEU A 21 -20.74 0.77 -2.13
N TYR A 22 -21.12 -0.26 -1.36
CA TYR A 22 -20.27 -0.93 -0.39
C TYR A 22 -20.10 -2.38 -0.84
N ILE A 23 -18.88 -2.91 -0.75
CA ILE A 23 -18.59 -4.31 -0.99
C ILE A 23 -18.49 -5.00 0.36
N ASP A 24 -19.34 -5.99 0.56
CA ASP A 24 -19.52 -6.62 1.84
C ASP A 24 -18.37 -7.57 2.19
N LYS A 25 -17.50 -7.12 3.10
CA LYS A 25 -16.40 -7.91 3.68
C LYS A 25 -16.72 -8.40 5.09
N THR A 26 -17.95 -8.23 5.56
CA THR A 26 -18.30 -8.39 6.97
C THR A 26 -18.21 -9.84 7.47
N LYS A 27 -18.21 -10.83 6.57
CA LYS A 27 -17.88 -12.22 6.88
C LYS A 27 -16.45 -12.40 7.40
N TYR A 28 -15.46 -11.72 6.80
CA TYR A 28 -14.09 -11.75 7.33
C TYR A 28 -14.01 -11.09 8.72
N LEU A 29 -14.79 -10.02 8.94
CA LEU A 29 -14.83 -9.34 10.23
C LEU A 29 -15.40 -10.23 11.32
N TYR A 30 -16.44 -11.01 11.02
CA TYR A 30 -16.99 -11.99 11.94
C TYR A 30 -15.92 -12.99 12.43
N GLU A 31 -15.11 -13.52 11.52
CA GLU A 31 -14.02 -14.44 11.88
C GLU A 31 -12.97 -13.78 12.78
N LEU A 32 -12.72 -12.47 12.64
CA LEU A 32 -11.81 -11.71 13.51
C LEU A 32 -12.37 -11.44 14.89
N ILE A 33 -13.68 -11.18 15.00
CA ILE A 33 -14.29 -10.66 16.24
C ILE A 33 -15.05 -11.73 17.03
N ARG A 34 -15.29 -12.93 16.46
CA ARG A 34 -16.04 -13.99 17.14
C ARG A 34 -15.37 -14.46 18.43
N ASP A 35 -14.04 -14.47 18.46
CA ASP A 35 -13.30 -14.88 19.64
C ASP A 35 -13.33 -13.78 20.70
N PRO A 36 -13.45 -14.13 22.00
CA PRO A 36 -13.62 -13.17 23.09
C PRO A 36 -12.41 -12.28 23.34
N LYS A 37 -11.24 -12.62 22.79
CA LYS A 37 -10.05 -11.77 22.78
C LYS A 37 -9.31 -11.93 21.45
N GLY A 38 -8.79 -10.82 20.93
CA GLY A 38 -7.98 -10.84 19.72
C GLY A 38 -7.10 -9.60 19.61
N VAL A 39 -5.84 -9.80 19.25
CA VAL A 39 -4.86 -8.74 19.01
C VAL A 39 -4.28 -8.95 17.63
N TYR A 40 -4.69 -8.10 16.69
CA TYR A 40 -4.43 -8.29 15.27
C TYR A 40 -3.68 -7.12 14.67
N PHE A 41 -2.82 -7.45 13.71
CA PHE A 41 -2.11 -6.51 12.88
C PHE A 41 -2.35 -6.81 11.40
N LEU A 42 -2.60 -5.78 10.60
CA LEU A 42 -2.74 -5.91 9.15
C LEU A 42 -2.02 -4.77 8.44
N ALA A 43 -0.96 -5.09 7.69
CA ALA A 43 -0.34 -4.19 6.73
C ALA A 43 -0.97 -4.38 5.35
N ARG A 44 -1.32 -3.27 4.70
CA ARG A 44 -1.69 -3.23 3.28
C ARG A 44 -1.17 -1.94 2.66
N PRO A 45 -0.89 -1.92 1.35
CA PRO A 45 -0.52 -0.69 0.66
C PRO A 45 -1.53 0.44 0.87
N ARG A 46 -1.12 1.69 0.61
CA ARG A 46 -2.02 2.85 0.72
C ARG A 46 -3.24 2.66 -0.18
N ARG A 47 -4.37 3.27 0.19
CA ARG A 47 -5.64 3.22 -0.56
C ARG A 47 -6.25 1.82 -0.77
N PHE A 48 -5.92 0.84 0.08
CA PHE A 48 -6.54 -0.50 0.08
C PHE A 48 -7.81 -0.63 0.93
N GLY A 49 -8.27 0.45 1.59
CA GLY A 49 -9.48 0.44 2.41
C GLY A 49 -9.26 0.21 3.91
N LYS A 50 -8.03 0.35 4.41
CA LYS A 50 -7.68 0.19 5.84
C LYS A 50 -8.50 1.09 6.77
N SER A 51 -8.62 2.38 6.46
CA SER A 51 -9.38 3.32 7.29
C SER A 51 -10.89 3.05 7.28
N LEU A 52 -11.42 2.58 6.15
CA LEU A 52 -12.82 2.13 6.05
C LEU A 52 -13.03 0.86 6.90
N LEU A 53 -12.08 -0.07 6.91
CA LEU A 53 -12.09 -1.24 7.78
C LEU A 53 -12.08 -0.84 9.27
N ILE A 54 -11.20 0.07 9.69
CA ILE A 54 -11.19 0.62 11.06
C ILE A 54 -12.55 1.24 11.39
N SER A 55 -13.09 2.07 10.50
CA SER A 55 -14.41 2.68 10.70
C SER A 55 -15.53 1.64 10.75
N THR A 56 -15.42 0.51 10.04
CA THR A 56 -16.43 -0.54 10.08
C THR A 56 -16.37 -1.29 11.41
N LEU A 57 -15.17 -1.63 11.89
CA LEU A 57 -14.97 -2.26 13.20
C LEU A 57 -15.48 -1.37 14.34
N ASP A 58 -15.21 -0.07 14.28
CA ASP A 58 -15.70 0.94 15.22
C ASP A 58 -17.23 0.86 15.38
N GLU A 59 -17.96 0.86 14.27
CA GLU A 59 -19.42 0.78 14.23
C GLU A 59 -19.97 -0.59 14.71
N ILE A 60 -19.24 -1.68 14.47
CA ILE A 60 -19.58 -3.01 14.98
C ILE A 60 -19.51 -3.02 16.51
N PHE A 61 -18.39 -2.55 17.08
CA PHE A 61 -18.17 -2.59 18.53
C PHE A 61 -18.98 -1.53 19.29
N GLN A 62 -19.39 -0.44 18.64
CA GLN A 62 -20.40 0.49 19.17
C GLN A 62 -21.83 -0.09 19.12
N GLY A 63 -22.03 -1.29 18.54
CA GLY A 63 -23.31 -1.99 18.51
C GLY A 63 -24.32 -1.39 17.51
N ASN A 64 -23.86 -0.66 16.49
CA ASN A 64 -24.72 0.03 15.53
C ASN A 64 -25.29 -0.92 14.47
N LYS A 65 -26.03 -1.95 14.92
CA LYS A 65 -26.55 -3.06 14.10
C LYS A 65 -27.28 -2.62 12.84
N GLU A 66 -28.10 -1.57 12.92
CA GLU A 66 -28.92 -1.13 11.79
C GLU A 66 -28.11 -0.61 10.59
N LEU A 67 -26.87 -0.14 10.81
CA LEU A 67 -25.96 0.22 9.71
C LEU A 67 -25.54 -0.98 8.86
N PHE A 68 -25.72 -2.21 9.36
CA PHE A 68 -25.29 -3.43 8.68
C PHE A 68 -26.43 -4.11 7.92
N LYS A 69 -27.63 -3.54 7.90
CA LYS A 69 -28.79 -4.14 7.24
C LYS A 69 -28.50 -4.44 5.76
N GLY A 70 -28.65 -5.71 5.38
CA GLY A 70 -28.35 -6.20 4.03
C GLY A 70 -26.89 -6.59 3.81
N LEU A 71 -26.05 -6.53 4.84
CA LEU A 71 -24.71 -7.12 4.89
C LEU A 71 -24.75 -8.45 5.66
N TRP A 72 -23.81 -9.34 5.36
CA TRP A 72 -23.72 -10.70 5.89
C TRP A 72 -23.72 -10.74 7.43
N LEU A 73 -22.99 -9.82 8.08
CA LEU A 73 -22.87 -9.78 9.54
C LEU A 73 -24.20 -9.47 10.25
N TYR A 74 -25.15 -8.78 9.61
CA TYR A 74 -26.45 -8.45 10.20
C TYR A 74 -27.27 -9.69 10.58
N ASP A 75 -27.22 -10.70 9.70
CA ASP A 75 -27.93 -11.98 9.85
C ASP A 75 -27.06 -13.07 10.50
N SER A 76 -25.82 -12.74 10.88
CA SER A 76 -24.90 -13.66 11.53
C SER A 76 -25.24 -13.88 13.02
N PRO A 77 -24.64 -14.89 13.68
CA PRO A 77 -24.79 -15.11 15.12
C PRO A 77 -24.11 -14.05 16.02
N TYR A 78 -23.50 -13.01 15.44
CA TYR A 78 -22.77 -11.99 16.19
C TYR A 78 -23.67 -11.28 17.22
N GLN A 79 -23.17 -11.21 18.45
CA GLN A 79 -23.85 -10.51 19.54
C GLN A 79 -23.41 -9.05 19.50
N TRP A 80 -24.33 -8.16 19.14
CA TRP A 80 -24.14 -6.70 18.99
C TRP A 80 -24.00 -5.98 20.34
N GLN A 81 -23.16 -6.52 21.21
CA GLN A 81 -22.85 -5.94 22.50
C GLN A 81 -21.99 -4.70 22.31
N GLN A 82 -22.36 -3.61 22.98
CA GLN A 82 -21.58 -2.37 22.96
C GLN A 82 -20.33 -2.49 23.82
N HIS A 83 -19.23 -1.97 23.30
CA HIS A 83 -17.93 -1.86 23.96
C HIS A 83 -17.39 -0.43 23.82
N PRO A 84 -16.71 0.12 24.84
CA PRO A 84 -15.98 1.36 24.68
C PRO A 84 -14.84 1.18 23.67
N VAL A 85 -14.76 2.10 22.70
CA VAL A 85 -13.77 2.10 21.63
C VAL A 85 -12.79 3.26 21.82
N ILE A 86 -11.50 2.93 21.88
CA ILE A 86 -10.38 3.87 21.78
C ILE A 86 -9.86 3.82 20.34
N ARG A 87 -10.13 4.87 19.57
CA ARG A 87 -9.68 4.98 18.18
C ARG A 87 -8.58 6.03 18.03
N ILE A 88 -7.41 5.60 17.57
CA ILE A 88 -6.24 6.45 17.35
C ILE A 88 -5.84 6.40 15.89
N ASP A 89 -5.52 7.57 15.35
CA ASP A 89 -5.14 7.76 13.96
C ASP A 89 -3.95 8.71 13.92
N PHE A 90 -2.77 8.16 13.63
CA PHE A 90 -1.52 8.93 13.60
C PHE A 90 -1.38 9.78 12.31
N SER A 91 -2.30 9.66 11.35
CA SER A 91 -2.21 10.33 10.04
C SER A 91 -2.44 11.84 10.04
N ARG A 92 -3.12 12.34 11.07
CA ARG A 92 -3.69 13.70 11.10
C ARG A 92 -2.67 14.83 10.99
N HIS A 93 -1.44 14.59 11.43
CA HIS A 93 -0.39 15.59 11.46
C HIS A 93 0.97 14.93 11.16
N ARG A 94 1.94 15.68 10.61
CA ARG A 94 3.32 15.18 10.37
C ARG A 94 4.14 15.18 11.66
N ILE A 95 4.67 14.03 12.09
CA ILE A 95 5.43 13.92 13.36
C ILE A 95 6.88 14.28 13.11
N ARG A 96 7.45 15.18 13.92
CA ARG A 96 8.81 15.72 13.69
C ARG A 96 9.90 15.05 14.51
N ASN A 97 9.55 14.60 15.71
CA ASN A 97 10.43 13.99 16.72
C ASN A 97 9.56 13.34 17.83
N GLU A 98 10.19 12.76 18.83
CA GLU A 98 9.57 12.07 19.97
C GLU A 98 8.67 12.99 20.81
N ALA A 99 9.11 14.22 21.11
CA ALA A 99 8.31 15.16 21.90
C ALA A 99 7.00 15.56 21.19
N ASP A 100 7.03 15.74 19.87
CA ASP A 100 5.83 16.02 19.07
C ASP A 100 4.89 14.80 19.02
N LEU A 101 5.43 13.57 19.03
CA LEU A 101 4.63 12.36 19.14
C LEU A 101 3.91 12.27 20.50
N GLU A 102 4.62 12.49 21.61
CA GLU A 102 4.02 12.46 22.96
C GLU A 102 2.87 13.45 23.09
N VAL A 103 3.07 14.70 22.66
CA VAL A 103 2.03 15.75 22.66
C VAL A 103 0.79 15.30 21.87
N ARG A 104 0.98 14.58 20.77
CA ARG A 104 -0.14 14.06 19.97
C ARG A 104 -0.86 12.93 20.65
N ILE A 105 -0.13 11.98 21.23
CA ILE A 105 -0.74 10.89 22.01
C ILE A 105 -1.58 11.51 23.13
N HIS A 106 -1.03 12.44 23.91
CA HIS A 106 -1.78 13.18 24.93
C HIS A 106 -3.06 13.82 24.41
N ARG A 107 -2.98 14.50 23.26
CA ARG A 107 -4.15 15.10 22.62
C ARG A 107 -5.19 14.05 22.22
N HIS A 108 -4.78 12.91 21.66
CA HIS A 108 -5.68 11.81 21.31
C HIS A 108 -6.40 11.26 22.56
N LEU A 109 -5.63 10.93 23.60
CA LEU A 109 -6.17 10.42 24.86
C LEU A 109 -7.14 11.41 25.51
N SER A 110 -6.78 12.70 25.53
CA SER A 110 -7.63 13.76 26.08
C SER A 110 -8.95 13.93 25.31
N LEU A 111 -8.93 13.80 23.98
CA LEU A 111 -10.15 13.89 23.17
C LEU A 111 -11.07 12.69 23.42
N ILE A 112 -10.51 11.49 23.54
CA ILE A 112 -11.27 10.26 23.81
C ILE A 112 -11.84 10.31 25.25
N ALA A 113 -11.04 10.71 26.23
CA ALA A 113 -11.50 10.86 27.61
C ALA A 113 -12.67 11.83 27.72
N ARG A 114 -12.63 12.97 27.01
CA ARG A 114 -13.77 13.91 26.93
C ARG A 114 -15.02 13.29 26.31
N GLN A 115 -14.89 12.42 25.30
CA GLN A 115 -16.03 11.73 24.69
C GLN A 115 -16.73 10.80 25.68
N TYR A 116 -15.97 10.17 26.58
CA TYR A 116 -16.49 9.27 27.62
C TYR A 116 -16.71 9.95 28.97
N ASN A 117 -16.51 11.27 29.07
CA ASN A 117 -16.58 12.04 30.32
C ASN A 117 -15.66 11.50 31.44
N ILE A 118 -14.43 11.15 31.08
CA ILE A 118 -13.38 10.69 31.99
C ILE A 118 -12.40 11.84 32.23
N ASP A 119 -12.07 12.07 33.50
CA ASP A 119 -11.01 13.00 33.90
C ASP A 119 -9.68 12.26 33.96
N LEU A 120 -8.77 12.62 33.06
CA LEU A 120 -7.41 12.06 33.07
C LEU A 120 -6.50 12.85 34.02
N PRO A 121 -5.55 12.18 34.70
CA PRO A 121 -4.57 12.84 35.54
C PRO A 121 -3.61 13.70 34.70
N ASP A 122 -3.06 14.74 35.32
CA ASP A 122 -1.92 15.48 34.77
C ASP A 122 -0.64 14.65 34.97
N ALA A 123 -0.39 13.75 34.02
CA ALA A 123 0.65 12.74 34.05
C ALA A 123 1.14 12.43 32.62
N PRO A 124 2.31 11.76 32.45
CA PRO A 124 2.78 11.27 31.16
C PRO A 124 1.77 10.38 30.42
N PHE A 125 1.94 10.23 29.10
CA PHE A 125 0.92 9.65 28.22
C PHE A 125 0.62 8.19 28.53
N ASP A 126 1.61 7.44 29.02
CA ASP A 126 1.50 6.04 29.38
C ASP A 126 0.56 5.86 30.59
N ILE A 127 0.73 6.69 31.62
CA ILE A 127 -0.15 6.73 32.79
C ILE A 127 -1.56 7.18 32.39
N GLN A 128 -1.67 8.23 31.56
CA GLN A 128 -2.98 8.67 31.05
C GLN A 128 -3.69 7.58 30.24
N PHE A 129 -2.94 6.81 29.44
CA PHE A 129 -3.51 5.74 28.64
C PHE A 129 -3.96 4.56 29.49
N GLU A 130 -3.16 4.19 30.50
CA GLU A 130 -3.53 3.19 31.50
C GLU A 130 -4.83 3.59 32.22
N GLU A 131 -4.90 4.80 32.75
CA GLU A 131 -6.09 5.29 33.47
C GLU A 131 -7.33 5.33 32.56
N LEU A 132 -7.16 5.73 31.29
CA LEU A 132 -8.25 5.69 30.31
C LEU A 132 -8.77 4.27 30.09
N ILE A 133 -7.88 3.28 29.93
CA ILE A 133 -8.28 1.87 29.76
C ILE A 133 -8.93 1.33 31.03
N LEU A 134 -8.41 1.64 32.22
CA LEU A 134 -8.98 1.22 33.50
C LEU A 134 -10.39 1.77 33.70
N SER A 135 -10.56 3.08 33.47
CA SER A 135 -11.85 3.76 33.60
C SER A 135 -12.90 3.21 32.63
N LEU A 136 -12.54 3.01 31.36
CA LEU A 136 -13.45 2.42 30.37
C LEU A 136 -13.72 0.93 30.63
N GLY A 137 -12.68 0.21 31.07
CA GLY A 137 -12.68 -1.23 31.33
C GLY A 137 -13.48 -1.65 32.57
N ALA A 138 -13.92 -0.71 33.41
CA ALA A 138 -14.65 -0.98 34.65
C ALA A 138 -16.01 -1.67 34.41
N GLU A 139 -16.71 -1.30 33.34
CA GLU A 139 -18.02 -1.90 32.99
C GLU A 139 -17.93 -2.94 31.87
N LYS A 140 -17.13 -2.64 30.83
CA LYS A 140 -17.02 -3.43 29.62
C LYS A 140 -15.59 -3.42 29.11
N GLN A 141 -15.13 -4.56 28.62
CA GLN A 141 -13.79 -4.65 28.03
C GLN A 141 -13.65 -3.71 26.82
N VAL A 142 -12.51 -3.04 26.73
CA VAL A 142 -12.18 -1.97 25.79
C VAL A 142 -11.74 -2.52 24.44
N VAL A 143 -12.13 -1.83 23.37
CA VAL A 143 -11.67 -2.08 22.00
C VAL A 143 -10.69 -0.99 21.61
N ILE A 144 -9.52 -1.36 21.07
CA ILE A 144 -8.49 -0.42 20.65
C ILE A 144 -8.26 -0.56 19.15
N LEU A 145 -8.50 0.52 18.39
CA LEU A 145 -8.34 0.57 16.95
C LEU A 145 -7.30 1.61 16.58
N ILE A 146 -6.23 1.20 15.88
CA ILE A 146 -5.09 2.06 15.56
C ILE A 146 -4.87 2.07 14.04
N ASP A 147 -5.00 3.25 13.44
CA ASP A 147 -4.76 3.49 12.01
C ASP A 147 -3.44 4.25 11.78
N GLU A 148 -2.80 3.97 10.63
CA GLU A 148 -1.52 4.53 10.18
C GLU A 148 -0.42 4.51 11.27
N TYR A 149 -0.32 3.38 12.00
CA TYR A 149 0.59 3.20 13.13
C TYR A 149 2.08 3.48 12.82
N ASP A 150 2.47 3.27 11.56
CA ASP A 150 3.83 3.37 11.06
C ASP A 150 4.17 4.77 10.56
N LYS A 151 3.19 5.66 10.40
CA LYS A 151 3.42 7.03 9.94
C LYS A 151 4.42 7.83 10.80
N PRO A 152 4.39 7.79 12.15
CA PRO A 152 5.41 8.45 12.98
C PRO A 152 6.83 8.09 12.56
N LEU A 153 7.06 6.81 12.22
CA LEU A 153 8.38 6.33 11.79
C LEU A 153 8.65 6.70 10.34
N ILE A 154 7.69 6.49 9.43
CA ILE A 154 7.83 6.82 7.99
C ILE A 154 8.23 8.29 7.78
N ASP A 155 7.61 9.22 8.53
CA ASP A 155 7.88 10.65 8.42
C ASP A 155 9.34 11.03 8.83
N ASN A 156 10.06 10.11 9.47
CA ASN A 156 11.36 10.33 10.11
C ASN A 156 12.45 9.33 9.69
N LEU A 157 12.19 8.41 8.74
CA LEU A 157 13.16 7.39 8.32
C LEU A 157 14.50 7.95 7.80
N GLU A 158 14.51 9.18 7.30
CA GLU A 158 15.76 9.84 6.86
C GLU A 158 16.61 10.37 8.01
N ARG A 159 16.06 10.43 9.24
CA ARG A 159 16.72 10.92 10.46
C ARG A 159 16.74 9.78 11.48
N LEU A 160 17.77 8.96 11.43
CA LEU A 160 17.86 7.72 12.21
C LEU A 160 17.67 7.95 13.72
N GLU A 161 18.29 9.00 14.28
CA GLU A 161 18.16 9.33 15.71
C GLU A 161 16.71 9.64 16.10
N ASP A 162 16.02 10.49 15.32
CA ASP A 162 14.59 10.80 15.53
C ASP A 162 13.73 9.53 15.36
N ALA A 163 14.02 8.69 14.37
CA ALA A 163 13.29 7.45 14.12
C ALA A 163 13.45 6.46 15.28
N GLN A 164 14.65 6.32 15.85
CA GLN A 164 14.91 5.48 17.02
C GLN A 164 14.21 6.01 18.28
N ALA A 165 14.25 7.33 18.53
CA ALA A 165 13.54 7.94 19.65
C ALA A 165 12.02 7.77 19.54
N ILE A 166 11.46 7.99 18.35
CA ILE A 166 10.04 7.74 18.04
C ILE A 166 9.68 6.27 18.23
N GLN A 167 10.54 5.34 17.78
CA GLN A 167 10.31 3.91 17.96
C GLN A 167 10.18 3.55 19.45
N GLN A 168 11.00 4.16 20.31
CA GLN A 168 10.97 3.94 21.75
C GLN A 168 9.66 4.43 22.38
N VAL A 169 9.20 5.64 22.04
CA VAL A 169 7.88 6.16 22.51
C VAL A 169 6.73 5.25 22.04
N MET A 170 6.76 4.81 20.78
CA MET A 170 5.73 3.87 20.28
C MET A 170 5.76 2.55 21.06
N ARG A 171 6.95 2.00 21.36
CA ARG A 171 7.10 0.77 22.16
C ARG A 171 6.53 0.93 23.57
N GLU A 172 6.73 2.07 24.21
CA GLU A 172 6.13 2.39 25.51
C GLU A 172 4.60 2.43 25.42
N PHE A 173 4.05 3.09 24.40
CA PHE A 173 2.62 3.12 24.13
C PHE A 173 1.99 1.73 23.99
N TYR A 174 2.59 0.83 23.20
CA TYR A 174 2.08 -0.54 23.04
C TYR A 174 2.29 -1.43 24.26
N THR A 175 3.28 -1.10 25.11
CA THR A 175 3.51 -1.83 26.37
C THR A 175 2.34 -1.66 27.34
N VAL A 176 1.69 -0.48 27.35
CA VAL A 176 0.46 -0.24 28.12
C VAL A 176 -0.68 -1.15 27.67
N ILE A 177 -0.86 -1.33 26.35
CA ILE A 177 -1.88 -2.25 25.80
C ILE A 177 -1.63 -3.68 26.31
N LYS A 178 -0.38 -4.12 26.32
CA LYS A 178 -0.01 -5.46 26.82
C LYS A 178 -0.29 -5.62 28.32
N SER A 179 0.05 -4.63 29.14
CA SER A 179 -0.15 -4.70 30.60
C SER A 179 -1.64 -4.70 30.98
N MET A 180 -2.48 -4.07 30.16
CA MET A 180 -3.92 -3.94 30.39
C MET A 180 -4.77 -5.03 29.74
N ASP A 181 -4.19 -6.17 29.32
CA ASP A 181 -4.88 -7.25 28.60
C ASP A 181 -6.22 -7.67 29.25
N GLN A 182 -6.30 -7.73 30.58
CA GLN A 182 -7.54 -8.12 31.28
C GLN A 182 -8.75 -7.23 30.97
N TYR A 183 -8.50 -5.93 30.71
CA TYR A 183 -9.52 -4.94 30.39
C TYR A 183 -9.80 -4.83 28.89
N ILE A 184 -9.04 -5.53 28.05
CA ILE A 184 -9.11 -5.37 26.59
C ILE A 184 -9.87 -6.54 25.96
N ARG A 185 -10.83 -6.19 25.10
CA ARG A 185 -11.64 -7.11 24.30
C ARG A 185 -10.97 -7.42 22.97
N PHE A 186 -10.43 -6.40 22.32
CA PHE A 186 -9.97 -6.48 20.94
C PHE A 186 -8.99 -5.35 20.63
N VAL A 187 -7.93 -5.67 19.91
CA VAL A 187 -6.97 -4.69 19.38
C VAL A 187 -6.80 -4.94 17.89
N PHE A 188 -6.92 -3.90 17.08
CA PHE A 188 -6.61 -3.96 15.66
C PHE A 188 -5.71 -2.80 15.25
N ILE A 189 -4.56 -3.14 14.70
CA ILE A 189 -3.54 -2.19 14.29
C ILE A 189 -3.33 -2.32 12.78
N THR A 190 -3.34 -1.19 12.08
CA THR A 190 -3.13 -1.19 10.63
C THR A 190 -2.19 -0.08 10.19
N GLY A 191 -1.48 -0.34 9.08
CA GLY A 191 -0.56 0.60 8.45
C GLY A 191 -0.15 0.12 7.08
N VAL A 192 0.89 0.75 6.52
CA VAL A 192 1.43 0.39 5.20
C VAL A 192 2.46 -0.73 5.30
N SER A 193 3.29 -0.67 6.33
CA SER A 193 4.53 -1.43 6.40
C SER A 193 4.59 -2.34 7.61
N ARG A 194 5.44 -3.36 7.55
CA ARG A 194 5.76 -4.26 8.69
C ARG A 194 7.10 -3.91 9.34
N PHE A 195 7.90 -3.00 8.79
CA PHE A 195 9.27 -2.77 9.26
C PHE A 195 9.36 -2.20 10.68
N SER A 196 8.32 -1.52 11.15
CA SER A 196 8.24 -1.03 12.53
C SER A 196 7.86 -2.13 13.53
N ARG A 197 7.32 -3.28 13.09
CA ARG A 197 6.80 -4.34 13.97
C ARG A 197 7.82 -4.90 14.97
N VAL A 198 9.03 -5.24 14.52
CA VAL A 198 9.99 -5.96 15.37
C VAL A 198 10.48 -5.11 16.54
N GLY A 199 10.66 -3.80 16.33
CA GLY A 199 11.01 -2.87 17.42
C GLY A 199 9.80 -2.42 18.23
N VAL A 200 8.75 -1.94 17.55
CA VAL A 200 7.58 -1.29 18.17
C VAL A 200 6.69 -2.29 18.91
N PHE A 201 6.47 -3.49 18.35
CA PHE A 201 5.64 -4.53 18.95
C PHE A 201 6.46 -5.59 19.69
N SER A 202 7.74 -5.33 19.98
CA SER A 202 8.59 -6.24 20.76
C SER A 202 8.00 -6.63 22.11
N SER A 203 7.12 -5.79 22.67
CA SER A 203 6.39 -6.07 23.91
C SER A 203 5.10 -6.89 23.69
N MET A 204 4.52 -6.96 22.49
CA MET A 204 3.23 -7.60 22.22
C MET A 204 3.36 -9.03 21.65
N ASN A 205 3.65 -10.00 22.53
CA ASN A 205 3.91 -11.39 22.11
C ASN A 205 2.68 -12.15 21.55
N ASN A 206 1.47 -11.64 21.76
CA ASN A 206 0.20 -12.23 21.31
C ASN A 206 -0.35 -11.58 20.02
N LEU A 207 0.41 -10.67 19.40
CA LEU A 207 0.00 -9.98 18.17
C LEU A 207 0.04 -10.93 16.96
N LEU A 208 -1.14 -11.26 16.44
CA LEU A 208 -1.28 -12.06 15.21
C LEU A 208 -1.19 -11.14 13.98
N ASP A 209 -0.26 -11.45 13.08
CA ASP A 209 -0.07 -10.72 11.82
C ASP A 209 -0.88 -11.36 10.70
N LEU A 210 -1.91 -10.65 10.27
CA LEU A 210 -2.84 -11.05 9.22
C LEU A 210 -2.34 -10.72 7.81
N THR A 211 -1.19 -10.05 7.69
CA THR A 211 -0.71 -9.52 6.41
C THR A 211 -0.55 -10.60 5.36
N MET A 212 -0.01 -11.76 5.73
CA MET A 212 0.17 -12.92 4.86
C MET A 212 -0.68 -14.12 5.30
N HIS A 213 -1.78 -13.88 6.04
CA HIS A 213 -2.66 -14.96 6.50
C HIS A 213 -3.70 -15.30 5.42
N SER A 214 -3.74 -16.55 4.97
CA SER A 214 -4.61 -17.02 3.88
C SER A 214 -6.08 -16.69 4.10
N ASP A 215 -6.60 -16.94 5.30
CA ASP A 215 -8.02 -16.69 5.64
C ASP A 215 -8.44 -15.22 5.53
N PHE A 216 -7.47 -14.29 5.51
CA PHE A 216 -7.72 -12.84 5.42
C PHE A 216 -7.10 -12.20 4.18
N ALA A 217 -6.66 -13.01 3.20
CA ALA A 217 -6.05 -12.52 1.97
C ALA A 217 -6.97 -11.50 1.25
N GLY A 218 -8.26 -11.81 1.16
CA GLY A 218 -9.30 -10.99 0.51
C GLY A 218 -10.05 -10.00 1.43
N LEU A 219 -9.61 -9.80 2.67
CA LEU A 219 -10.25 -8.86 3.62
C LEU A 219 -10.24 -7.41 3.10
N LEU A 220 -9.17 -7.02 2.41
CA LEU A 220 -8.99 -5.73 1.75
C LEU A 220 -8.61 -5.95 0.29
N GLY A 221 -9.04 -5.06 -0.60
CA GLY A 221 -8.97 -5.29 -2.05
C GLY A 221 -10.26 -5.90 -2.59
N LEU A 222 -10.39 -5.91 -3.92
CA LEU A 222 -11.58 -6.42 -4.61
C LEU A 222 -11.21 -7.62 -5.48
N THR A 223 -11.99 -8.70 -5.43
CA THR A 223 -11.83 -9.82 -6.37
C THR A 223 -12.49 -9.49 -7.72
N GLU A 224 -12.12 -10.22 -8.78
CA GLU A 224 -12.82 -10.08 -10.08
C GLU A 224 -14.31 -10.43 -9.94
N GLU A 225 -14.65 -11.41 -9.11
CA GLU A 225 -16.03 -11.80 -8.82
C GLU A 225 -16.81 -10.64 -8.17
N GLU A 226 -16.24 -9.97 -7.18
CA GLU A 226 -16.85 -8.80 -6.54
C GLU A 226 -17.06 -7.65 -7.51
N ILE A 227 -16.13 -7.47 -8.47
CA ILE A 227 -16.26 -6.47 -9.54
C ILE A 227 -17.44 -6.82 -10.45
N ARG A 228 -17.50 -8.05 -10.95
CA ARG A 228 -18.56 -8.50 -11.85
C ARG A 228 -19.94 -8.36 -11.23
N HIS A 229 -20.09 -8.68 -9.94
CA HIS A 229 -21.36 -8.57 -9.24
C HIS A 229 -21.69 -7.13 -8.82
N SER A 230 -20.80 -6.46 -8.11
CA SER A 230 -21.10 -5.17 -7.46
C SER A 230 -21.04 -3.98 -8.42
N PHE A 231 -20.23 -4.09 -9.49
CA PHE A 231 -20.07 -3.05 -10.50
C PHE A 231 -20.72 -3.38 -11.84
N GLN A 232 -21.54 -4.44 -11.94
CA GLN A 232 -22.16 -4.87 -13.21
C GLN A 232 -22.80 -3.71 -13.98
N GLY A 233 -23.63 -2.91 -13.31
CA GLY A 233 -24.30 -1.80 -13.98
C GLY A 233 -23.36 -0.65 -14.40
N TYR A 234 -22.21 -0.50 -13.74
CA TYR A 234 -21.14 0.41 -14.16
C TYR A 234 -20.36 -0.14 -15.36
N LEU A 235 -20.07 -1.44 -15.36
CA LEU A 235 -19.45 -2.16 -16.48
C LEU A 235 -20.30 -2.04 -17.75
N THR A 236 -21.59 -2.38 -17.68
CA THR A 236 -22.52 -2.27 -18.82
C THR A 236 -22.58 -0.85 -19.36
N LYS A 237 -22.68 0.14 -18.47
CA LYS A 237 -22.75 1.54 -18.87
C LYS A 237 -21.47 1.97 -19.59
N PHE A 238 -20.31 1.64 -19.03
CA PHE A 238 -19.04 2.06 -19.61
C PHE A 238 -18.71 1.31 -20.91
N ALA A 239 -18.97 0.01 -20.98
CA ALA A 239 -18.81 -0.80 -22.18
C ALA A 239 -19.65 -0.26 -23.35
N LYS A 240 -20.92 0.10 -23.08
CA LYS A 240 -21.81 0.73 -24.06
C LYS A 240 -21.28 2.08 -24.56
N GLU A 241 -20.76 2.93 -23.66
CA GLU A 241 -20.17 4.23 -24.03
C GLU A 241 -18.92 4.10 -24.90
N LYS A 242 -18.14 3.04 -24.70
CA LYS A 242 -16.93 2.74 -25.49
C LYS A 242 -17.19 1.88 -26.72
N ASN A 243 -18.43 1.44 -26.94
CA ASN A 243 -18.82 0.53 -28.02
C ASN A 243 -17.96 -0.74 -28.07
N ILE A 244 -17.74 -1.36 -26.91
CA ILE A 244 -17.01 -2.63 -26.76
C ILE A 244 -17.82 -3.61 -25.91
N LEU A 245 -17.46 -4.89 -25.98
CA LEU A 245 -18.03 -5.92 -25.11
C LEU A 245 -17.58 -5.72 -23.65
N GLU A 246 -18.44 -6.11 -22.71
CA GLU A 246 -18.12 -6.03 -21.27
C GLU A 246 -16.88 -6.86 -20.91
N ASP A 247 -16.74 -8.07 -21.48
CA ASP A 247 -15.56 -8.90 -21.25
C ASP A 247 -14.27 -8.25 -21.81
N ALA A 248 -14.36 -7.57 -22.96
CA ALA A 248 -13.21 -6.84 -23.50
C ALA A 248 -12.82 -5.63 -22.63
N LEU A 249 -13.79 -4.98 -21.97
CA LEU A 249 -13.51 -3.93 -20.99
C LEU A 249 -12.86 -4.53 -19.73
N LEU A 250 -13.36 -5.67 -19.25
CA LEU A 250 -12.81 -6.38 -18.11
C LEU A 250 -11.39 -6.89 -18.36
N ASP A 251 -11.07 -7.37 -19.56
CA ASP A 251 -9.71 -7.79 -19.92
C ASP A 251 -8.72 -6.63 -19.85
N LYS A 252 -9.12 -5.46 -20.35
CA LYS A 252 -8.32 -4.22 -20.23
C LYS A 252 -8.19 -3.78 -18.78
N MET A 253 -9.29 -3.84 -18.02
CA MET A 253 -9.31 -3.52 -16.59
C MET A 253 -8.39 -4.45 -15.80
N ARG A 254 -8.37 -5.75 -16.12
CA ARG A 254 -7.48 -6.75 -15.50
C ARG A 254 -6.02 -6.38 -15.74
N ARG A 255 -5.65 -6.07 -16.99
CA ARG A 255 -4.28 -5.66 -17.32
C ARG A 255 -3.84 -4.40 -16.59
N TRP A 256 -4.76 -3.45 -16.39
CA TRP A 256 -4.45 -2.15 -15.81
C TRP A 256 -4.45 -2.15 -14.28
N TYR A 257 -5.40 -2.83 -13.64
CA TYR A 257 -5.70 -2.68 -12.20
C TYR A 257 -5.67 -3.98 -11.38
N ASP A 258 -5.71 -5.17 -12.00
CA ASP A 258 -5.63 -6.47 -11.29
C ASP A 258 -4.18 -6.89 -11.10
N GLY A 259 -3.87 -7.48 -9.95
CA GLY A 259 -2.63 -8.24 -9.84
C GLY A 259 -2.04 -8.34 -8.46
N PHE A 260 -2.59 -7.62 -7.47
CA PHE A 260 -2.08 -7.68 -6.11
C PHE A 260 -2.38 -9.03 -5.48
N ARG A 261 -1.34 -9.69 -4.98
CA ARG A 261 -1.39 -10.94 -4.22
C ARG A 261 -0.57 -10.77 -2.95
N PHE A 262 -1.20 -10.99 -1.80
CA PHE A 262 -0.58 -10.86 -0.48
C PHE A 262 -0.18 -12.21 0.13
N VAL A 263 -0.77 -13.31 -0.34
CA VAL A 263 -0.50 -14.68 0.10
C VAL A 263 -0.29 -15.55 -1.13
N GLU A 264 0.71 -16.41 -1.09
CA GLU A 264 0.94 -17.42 -2.12
C GLU A 264 -0.31 -18.25 -2.40
N GLY A 265 -0.59 -18.51 -3.68
CA GLY A 265 -1.78 -19.26 -4.08
C GLY A 265 -3.13 -18.56 -3.87
N SER A 266 -3.17 -17.35 -3.30
CA SER A 266 -4.42 -16.60 -3.17
C SER A 266 -4.87 -15.98 -4.49
N GLU A 267 -6.16 -15.62 -4.54
CA GLU A 267 -6.71 -14.82 -5.62
C GLU A 267 -5.97 -13.49 -5.74
N ARG A 268 -5.95 -12.96 -6.98
CA ARG A 268 -5.45 -11.61 -7.25
C ARG A 268 -6.56 -10.62 -6.95
N LEU A 269 -6.12 -9.46 -6.48
CA LEU A 269 -7.00 -8.40 -6.02
C LEU A 269 -6.74 -7.14 -6.83
N TYR A 270 -7.83 -6.42 -7.09
CA TYR A 270 -7.82 -5.08 -7.61
C TYR A 270 -7.68 -4.08 -6.46
N ASN A 271 -6.97 -2.99 -6.71
CA ASN A 271 -6.95 -1.87 -5.79
C ASN A 271 -8.34 -1.19 -5.75
N PRO A 272 -8.99 -1.02 -4.58
CA PRO A 272 -10.33 -0.43 -4.49
C PRO A 272 -10.38 1.01 -4.98
N PHE A 273 -9.36 1.82 -4.68
CA PHE A 273 -9.33 3.23 -5.05
C PHE A 273 -9.24 3.41 -6.57
N SER A 274 -8.32 2.71 -7.24
CA SER A 274 -8.23 2.75 -8.70
C SER A 274 -9.50 2.25 -9.36
N THR A 275 -10.08 1.17 -8.85
CA THR A 275 -11.33 0.61 -9.37
C THR A 275 -12.49 1.60 -9.28
N ILE A 276 -12.66 2.24 -8.11
CA ILE A 276 -13.69 3.27 -7.91
C ILE A 276 -13.49 4.45 -8.87
N HIS A 277 -12.27 4.96 -9.00
CA HIS A 277 -11.97 6.10 -9.87
C HIS A 277 -12.09 5.75 -11.35
N PHE A 278 -11.73 4.54 -11.75
CA PHE A 278 -11.92 4.02 -13.10
C PHE A 278 -13.40 4.04 -13.50
N PHE A 279 -14.29 3.50 -12.67
CA PHE A 279 -15.73 3.52 -12.96
C PHE A 279 -16.37 4.89 -12.82
N HIS A 280 -15.88 5.74 -11.91
CA HIS A 280 -16.37 7.12 -11.77
C HIS A 280 -16.02 7.96 -13.00
N ASN A 281 -14.75 7.94 -13.41
CA ASN A 281 -14.23 8.76 -14.49
C ASN A 281 -14.46 8.14 -15.87
N ARG A 282 -14.72 6.83 -15.94
CA ARG A 282 -14.89 6.05 -17.17
C ARG A 282 -13.70 6.25 -18.12
N ARG A 283 -12.49 6.16 -17.55
CA ARG A 283 -11.22 6.32 -18.24
C ARG A 283 -10.16 5.42 -17.62
N PHE A 284 -9.27 4.85 -18.44
CA PHE A 284 -8.04 4.24 -17.99
C PHE A 284 -7.02 5.32 -17.65
N ALA A 285 -6.51 5.28 -16.43
CA ALA A 285 -5.49 6.19 -15.92
C ALA A 285 -4.86 5.61 -14.64
N ASN A 286 -3.73 6.20 -14.24
CA ASN A 286 -3.08 5.87 -12.98
C ASN A 286 -3.70 6.72 -11.87
N TYR A 287 -4.54 6.08 -11.06
CA TYR A 287 -5.25 6.63 -9.92
C TYR A 287 -4.57 6.29 -8.59
N TRP A 288 -3.98 5.10 -8.45
CA TRP A 288 -3.43 4.64 -7.18
C TRP A 288 -2.23 5.45 -6.72
N PHE A 289 -1.38 5.89 -7.65
CA PHE A 289 -0.07 6.44 -7.35
C PHE A 289 -0.17 7.70 -6.46
N GLU A 290 0.64 7.72 -5.40
CA GLU A 290 0.63 8.77 -4.37
C GLU A 290 1.97 9.50 -4.28
N THR A 291 1.92 10.76 -3.86
CA THR A 291 3.10 11.55 -3.51
C THR A 291 3.61 11.20 -2.10
N GLY A 292 4.93 11.14 -1.90
CA GLY A 292 5.57 10.97 -0.57
C GLY A 292 6.31 9.64 -0.34
N THR A 293 5.60 8.49 -0.25
CA THR A 293 6.24 7.17 -0.09
C THR A 293 7.20 6.77 -1.24
N PRO A 294 6.93 7.10 -2.52
CA PRO A 294 7.91 6.85 -3.58
C PRO A 294 9.24 7.58 -3.33
N SER A 295 9.24 8.79 -2.76
CA SER A 295 10.46 9.61 -2.64
C SER A 295 11.52 8.95 -1.75
N PHE A 296 11.12 8.42 -0.58
CA PHE A 296 12.05 7.69 0.30
C PHE A 296 12.54 6.40 -0.37
N LEU A 297 11.63 5.62 -0.98
CA LEU A 297 11.98 4.35 -1.60
C LEU A 297 12.94 4.53 -2.78
N ILE A 298 12.70 5.55 -3.60
CA ILE A 298 13.55 5.92 -4.73
C ILE A 298 14.92 6.38 -4.24
N LYS A 299 14.97 7.19 -3.18
CA LYS A 299 16.23 7.58 -2.53
C LYS A 299 17.02 6.34 -2.08
N LEU A 300 16.36 5.40 -1.39
CA LEU A 300 16.96 4.16 -0.92
C LEU A 300 17.48 3.28 -2.07
N ILE A 301 16.69 3.15 -3.15
CA ILE A 301 17.09 2.43 -4.39
C ILE A 301 18.38 3.03 -4.96
N LYS A 302 18.48 4.36 -5.02
CA LYS A 302 19.68 5.05 -5.51
C LYS A 302 20.88 4.86 -4.57
N GLU A 303 20.68 5.07 -3.27
CA GLU A 303 21.76 4.96 -2.27
C GLU A 303 22.34 3.54 -2.19
N GLN A 304 21.50 2.51 -2.34
CA GLN A 304 21.92 1.11 -2.34
C GLN A 304 22.38 0.58 -3.70
N ASN A 305 22.36 1.41 -4.76
CA ASN A 305 22.62 0.98 -6.14
C ASN A 305 21.79 -0.25 -6.55
N PHE A 306 20.52 -0.28 -6.12
CA PHE A 306 19.63 -1.40 -6.37
C PHE A 306 19.36 -1.54 -7.88
N ASP A 307 19.37 -2.77 -8.36
CA ASP A 307 19.18 -3.07 -9.77
C ASP A 307 17.70 -3.03 -10.15
N VAL A 308 17.26 -1.93 -10.76
CA VAL A 308 15.85 -1.76 -11.15
C VAL A 308 15.43 -2.66 -12.31
N THR A 309 16.38 -3.23 -13.07
CA THR A 309 16.08 -4.18 -14.16
C THR A 309 15.49 -5.48 -13.62
N GLN A 310 15.78 -5.81 -12.35
CA GLN A 310 15.27 -7.02 -11.71
C GLN A 310 13.81 -6.88 -11.21
N LEU A 311 13.21 -5.68 -11.27
CA LEU A 311 11.86 -5.43 -10.74
C LEU A 311 10.75 -6.19 -11.47
N GLU A 312 10.97 -6.59 -12.73
CA GLU A 312 10.02 -7.40 -13.50
C GLU A 312 10.04 -8.88 -13.10
N GLN A 313 11.13 -9.36 -12.51
CA GLN A 313 11.28 -10.75 -12.08
C GLN A 313 12.31 -10.87 -10.96
N LEU A 314 11.89 -10.54 -9.74
CA LEU A 314 12.74 -10.63 -8.55
C LEU A 314 12.47 -11.92 -7.80
N GLU A 315 13.54 -12.62 -7.42
CA GLU A 315 13.44 -13.89 -6.70
C GLU A 315 14.03 -13.79 -5.29
N LEU A 316 13.28 -14.25 -4.27
CA LEU A 316 13.73 -14.24 -2.89
C LEU A 316 13.20 -15.43 -2.08
N ARG A 317 13.85 -15.69 -0.94
CA ARG A 317 13.35 -16.63 0.08
C ARG A 317 12.44 -15.93 1.07
N GLU A 318 11.56 -16.71 1.69
CA GLU A 318 10.62 -16.24 2.72
C GLU A 318 11.27 -15.39 3.84
N THR A 319 12.50 -15.75 4.25
CA THR A 319 13.25 -15.05 5.30
C THR A 319 13.51 -13.58 4.99
N ALA A 320 13.57 -13.20 3.72
CA ALA A 320 13.77 -11.81 3.32
C ALA A 320 12.55 -10.93 3.64
N PHE A 321 11.34 -11.51 3.79
CA PHE A 321 10.16 -10.77 4.30
C PHE A 321 10.16 -10.58 5.82
N SER A 322 11.17 -11.07 6.54
CA SER A 322 11.19 -11.09 8.01
C SER A 322 12.31 -10.26 8.63
N THR A 323 13.38 -9.97 7.89
CA THR A 323 14.52 -9.18 8.36
C THR A 323 14.19 -7.69 8.31
N TYR A 324 13.99 -7.08 9.48
CA TYR A 324 13.74 -5.64 9.62
C TYR A 324 14.69 -5.05 10.66
N ASP A 325 15.55 -4.16 10.18
CA ASP A 325 16.47 -3.35 10.96
C ASP A 325 16.33 -1.92 10.45
N LEU A 326 16.08 -0.96 11.35
CA LEU A 326 16.01 0.46 10.99
C LEU A 326 17.36 0.98 10.46
N GLU A 327 18.46 0.36 10.88
CA GLU A 327 19.80 0.71 10.42
C GLU A 327 20.13 0.11 9.05
N ASN A 328 19.49 -1.01 8.69
CA ASN A 328 19.75 -1.77 7.46
C ASN A 328 18.45 -2.11 6.73
N LEU A 329 17.79 -1.08 6.21
CA LEU A 329 16.55 -1.24 5.46
C LEU A 329 16.79 -1.92 4.11
N ALA A 330 16.14 -3.05 3.85
CA ALA A 330 16.18 -3.72 2.55
C ALA A 330 15.13 -3.15 1.58
N VAL A 331 15.53 -2.88 0.33
CA VAL A 331 14.65 -2.34 -0.72
C VAL A 331 13.51 -3.30 -1.08
N THR A 332 13.81 -4.58 -1.28
CA THR A 332 12.84 -5.57 -1.78
C THR A 332 11.60 -5.73 -0.88
N PRO A 333 11.74 -5.93 0.45
CA PRO A 333 10.56 -6.05 1.32
C PRO A 333 9.73 -4.77 1.38
N LEU A 334 10.38 -3.59 1.28
CA LEU A 334 9.69 -2.31 1.24
C LEU A 334 8.86 -2.15 -0.03
N LEU A 335 9.40 -2.52 -1.19
CA LEU A 335 8.68 -2.51 -2.47
C LEU A 335 7.39 -3.36 -2.39
N VAL A 336 7.43 -4.52 -1.74
CA VAL A 336 6.26 -5.38 -1.58
C VAL A 336 5.23 -4.78 -0.62
N GLN A 337 5.67 -4.31 0.55
CA GLN A 337 4.78 -3.75 1.57
C GLN A 337 4.07 -2.48 1.09
N THR A 338 4.80 -1.63 0.36
CA THR A 338 4.27 -0.39 -0.18
C THR A 338 3.43 -0.60 -1.44
N GLY A 339 3.44 -1.80 -2.03
CA GLY A 339 2.57 -2.19 -3.14
C GLY A 339 3.17 -2.01 -4.53
N TYR A 340 4.45 -1.69 -4.66
CA TYR A 340 5.14 -1.60 -5.96
C TYR A 340 5.47 -2.96 -6.55
N LEU A 341 5.74 -3.95 -5.71
CA LEU A 341 5.89 -5.34 -6.11
C LEU A 341 4.85 -6.22 -5.43
N THR A 342 4.54 -7.36 -6.05
CA THR A 342 3.60 -8.34 -5.53
C THR A 342 4.03 -9.76 -5.87
N ILE A 343 3.45 -10.74 -5.19
CA ILE A 343 3.76 -12.15 -5.41
C ILE A 343 3.16 -12.60 -6.76
N LYS A 344 4.02 -13.00 -7.69
CA LYS A 344 3.61 -13.61 -8.96
C LYS A 344 3.54 -15.12 -8.86
N ASP A 345 4.54 -15.72 -8.22
CA ASP A 345 4.64 -17.16 -8.06
C ASP A 345 5.32 -17.55 -6.75
N TYR A 346 5.11 -18.80 -6.33
CA TYR A 346 5.76 -19.40 -5.18
C TYR A 346 6.04 -20.89 -5.42
N ASP A 347 7.32 -21.24 -5.37
CA ASP A 347 7.78 -22.62 -5.42
C ASP A 347 7.88 -23.18 -3.98
N GLN A 348 7.02 -24.16 -3.68
CA GLN A 348 6.96 -24.81 -2.38
C GLN A 348 8.19 -25.67 -2.06
N GLU A 349 8.84 -26.26 -3.06
CA GLU A 349 10.00 -27.13 -2.85
C GLU A 349 11.23 -26.30 -2.47
N THR A 350 11.46 -25.21 -3.20
CA THR A 350 12.61 -24.32 -2.96
C THR A 350 12.32 -23.18 -1.97
N ARG A 351 11.05 -23.01 -1.57
CA ARG A 351 10.54 -21.90 -0.73
C ARG A 351 10.90 -20.54 -1.32
N LYS A 352 10.74 -20.42 -2.62
CA LYS A 352 11.19 -19.29 -3.43
C LYS A 352 9.98 -18.53 -3.95
N TYR A 353 9.96 -17.23 -3.69
CA TYR A 353 8.97 -16.31 -4.20
C TYR A 353 9.50 -15.61 -5.46
N THR A 354 8.64 -15.49 -6.46
CA THR A 354 8.86 -14.63 -7.62
C THR A 354 7.97 -13.41 -7.50
N LEU A 355 8.57 -12.23 -7.58
CA LEU A 355 7.90 -10.93 -7.48
C LEU A 355 8.01 -10.16 -8.79
N ALA A 356 6.98 -9.37 -9.07
CA ALA A 356 7.00 -8.36 -10.12
C ALA A 356 5.98 -7.25 -9.83
N TYR A 357 5.89 -6.24 -10.68
CA TYR A 357 4.83 -5.23 -10.63
C TYR A 357 3.44 -5.89 -10.60
N PRO A 358 2.50 -5.40 -9.78
CA PRO A 358 1.17 -5.98 -9.74
C PRO A 358 0.46 -5.86 -11.09
N ASN A 359 0.49 -4.68 -11.69
CA ASN A 359 -0.25 -4.32 -12.89
C ASN A 359 0.43 -3.16 -13.63
N TYR A 360 -0.12 -2.82 -14.80
CA TYR A 360 0.41 -1.75 -15.64
C TYR A 360 0.35 -0.37 -14.96
N GLU A 361 -0.69 -0.07 -14.17
CA GLU A 361 -0.78 1.23 -13.45
C GLU A 361 0.42 1.48 -12.54
N VAL A 362 0.84 0.45 -11.80
CA VAL A 362 1.94 0.56 -10.84
C VAL A 362 3.28 0.56 -11.56
N GLU A 363 3.45 -0.29 -12.57
CA GLU A 363 4.65 -0.36 -13.41
C GLU A 363 4.93 0.99 -14.09
N ASP A 364 3.94 1.53 -14.81
CA ASP A 364 4.03 2.79 -15.55
C ASP A 364 4.36 3.94 -14.60
N ALA A 365 3.55 4.11 -13.54
CA ALA A 365 3.74 5.21 -12.61
C ALA A 365 5.09 5.11 -11.86
N PHE A 366 5.47 3.94 -11.36
CA PHE A 366 6.74 3.80 -10.64
C PHE A 366 7.95 4.00 -11.55
N SER A 367 7.89 3.51 -12.79
CA SER A 367 8.97 3.65 -13.77
C SER A 367 9.18 5.10 -14.20
N VAL A 368 8.11 5.89 -14.37
CA VAL A 368 8.21 7.35 -14.63
C VAL A 368 8.96 8.04 -13.49
N HIS A 369 8.63 7.68 -12.24
CA HIS A 369 9.26 8.27 -11.07
C HIS A 369 10.73 7.85 -10.89
N LEU A 370 11.06 6.59 -11.17
CA LEU A 370 12.44 6.13 -11.23
C LEU A 370 13.20 6.91 -12.32
N LEU A 371 12.66 7.02 -13.53
CA LEU A 371 13.33 7.72 -14.62
C LEU A 371 13.62 9.18 -14.26
N GLY A 372 12.65 9.91 -13.72
CA GLY A 372 12.87 11.30 -13.27
C GLY A 372 13.97 11.39 -12.19
N ALA A 373 14.02 10.45 -11.27
CA ALA A 373 15.01 10.44 -10.20
C ALA A 373 16.42 10.05 -10.67
N PHE A 374 16.53 9.16 -11.67
CA PHE A 374 17.83 8.74 -12.22
C PHE A 374 18.35 9.73 -13.28
N SER A 375 17.49 10.30 -14.13
CA SER A 375 17.90 11.24 -15.18
C SER A 375 18.06 12.69 -14.71
N SER A 376 17.60 13.04 -13.50
CA SER A 376 17.57 14.43 -12.99
C SER A 376 16.77 15.40 -13.88
N VAL A 377 15.96 14.90 -14.82
CA VAL A 377 15.05 15.69 -15.65
C VAL A 377 13.82 16.02 -14.81
N GLU A 378 13.41 17.30 -14.77
CA GLU A 378 12.22 17.74 -14.03
C GLU A 378 10.97 16.93 -14.44
N TYR A 379 10.17 16.57 -13.43
CA TYR A 379 8.89 15.87 -13.60
C TYR A 379 7.98 16.65 -14.56
N GLY A 380 7.49 15.99 -15.62
CA GLY A 380 6.64 16.56 -16.67
C GLY A 380 7.38 16.93 -17.96
N LEU A 381 8.67 17.30 -17.89
CA LEU A 381 9.51 17.42 -19.09
C LEU A 381 9.86 16.04 -19.66
N GLY A 382 10.12 15.07 -18.78
CA GLY A 382 10.40 13.67 -19.15
C GLY A 382 9.31 13.02 -20.01
N GLU A 383 8.02 13.23 -19.71
CA GLU A 383 6.93 12.69 -20.54
C GLU A 383 6.95 13.24 -21.96
N SER A 384 7.20 14.55 -22.12
CA SER A 384 7.27 15.16 -23.45
C SER A 384 8.43 14.60 -24.29
N TYR A 385 9.55 14.26 -23.65
CA TYR A 385 10.68 13.63 -24.31
C TYR A 385 10.42 12.14 -24.60
N LEU A 386 9.73 11.42 -23.72
CA LEU A 386 9.31 10.03 -23.96
C LEU A 386 8.43 9.93 -25.21
N TRP A 387 7.43 10.80 -25.37
CA TRP A 387 6.59 10.80 -26.58
C TRP A 387 7.40 11.05 -27.85
N LYS A 388 8.34 11.99 -27.82
CA LYS A 388 9.22 12.24 -28.96
C LYS A 388 10.14 11.06 -29.28
N LEU A 389 10.60 10.31 -28.27
CA LEU A 389 11.36 9.08 -28.50
C LEU A 389 10.51 8.02 -29.21
N ILE A 390 9.23 7.86 -28.83
CA ILE A 390 8.29 6.97 -29.52
C ILE A 390 8.12 7.41 -30.98
N ASP A 391 7.83 8.70 -31.20
CA ASP A 391 7.58 9.24 -32.54
C ASP A 391 8.80 9.05 -33.45
N ALA A 392 10.00 9.33 -32.94
CA ALA A 392 11.26 9.14 -33.68
C ALA A 392 11.52 7.66 -34.02
N LEU A 393 11.32 6.74 -33.08
CA LEU A 393 11.46 5.29 -33.34
C LEU A 393 10.42 4.78 -34.36
N GLN A 394 9.17 5.23 -34.27
CA GLN A 394 8.11 4.86 -35.21
C GLN A 394 8.36 5.42 -36.61
N ALA A 395 8.95 6.61 -36.72
CA ALA A 395 9.34 7.22 -37.98
C ALA A 395 10.65 6.65 -38.56
N GLY A 396 11.42 5.88 -37.77
CA GLY A 396 12.75 5.39 -38.14
C GLY A 396 13.84 6.46 -38.11
N GLU A 397 13.59 7.59 -37.44
CA GLU A 397 14.48 8.74 -37.33
C GLU A 397 15.47 8.58 -36.17
N LEU A 398 16.47 7.71 -36.35
CA LEU A 398 17.43 7.37 -35.30
C LEU A 398 18.28 8.56 -34.82
N GLU A 399 18.59 9.53 -35.70
CA GLU A 399 19.34 10.73 -35.30
C GLU A 399 18.54 11.60 -34.30
N GLU A 400 17.23 11.78 -34.54
CA GLU A 400 16.36 12.49 -33.61
C GLU A 400 16.20 11.71 -32.30
N PHE A 401 16.05 10.38 -32.39
CA PHE A 401 16.00 9.50 -31.22
C PHE A 401 17.21 9.69 -30.30
N PHE A 402 18.44 9.59 -30.83
CA PHE A 402 19.66 9.76 -30.03
C PHE A 402 19.81 11.19 -29.49
N THR A 403 19.41 12.20 -30.26
CA THR A 403 19.42 13.61 -29.80
C THR A 403 18.51 13.83 -28.59
N ILE A 404 17.34 13.18 -28.57
CA ILE A 404 16.43 13.25 -27.42
C ILE A 404 16.98 12.41 -26.26
N LEU A 405 17.58 11.26 -26.55
CA LEU A 405 18.18 10.39 -25.55
C LEU A 405 19.30 11.11 -24.77
N ASP A 406 20.11 11.93 -25.46
CA ASP A 406 21.15 12.77 -24.85
C ASP A 406 20.60 13.69 -23.76
N VAL A 407 19.34 14.15 -23.84
CA VAL A 407 18.72 14.99 -22.81
C VAL A 407 18.61 14.26 -21.47
N PHE A 408 18.33 12.95 -21.49
CA PHE A 408 18.23 12.14 -20.28
C PHE A 408 19.60 11.87 -19.64
N PHE A 409 20.66 11.86 -20.44
CA PHE A 409 22.04 11.64 -19.96
C PHE A 409 22.76 12.95 -19.60
N ALA A 410 22.42 14.08 -20.21
CA ALA A 410 23.10 15.36 -20.04
C ALA A 410 23.09 15.91 -18.60
N ASN A 411 22.15 15.46 -17.77
CA ASN A 411 22.02 15.88 -16.37
C ASN A 411 22.63 14.89 -15.35
N ILE A 412 23.38 13.89 -15.82
CA ILE A 412 24.14 12.99 -14.95
C ILE A 412 25.37 13.75 -14.44
N ASP A 413 25.57 13.78 -13.12
CA ASP A 413 26.75 14.41 -12.51
C ASP A 413 28.04 13.82 -13.10
N TYR A 414 28.98 14.69 -13.51
CA TYR A 414 30.29 14.31 -14.05
C TYR A 414 31.05 13.31 -13.15
N GLN A 415 30.85 13.36 -11.82
CA GLN A 415 31.46 12.41 -10.88
C GLN A 415 30.81 11.01 -10.92
N LEU A 416 29.52 10.92 -11.25
CA LEU A 416 28.81 9.66 -11.51
C LEU A 416 29.17 9.10 -12.89
N HIS A 417 29.36 10.00 -13.86
CA HIS A 417 29.73 9.74 -15.25
C HIS A 417 30.97 8.85 -15.41
N LEU A 418 31.88 8.85 -14.43
CA LEU A 418 33.16 8.15 -14.48
C LEU A 418 33.20 6.83 -13.70
N LYS A 419 32.16 6.47 -12.93
CA LYS A 419 32.25 5.33 -11.99
C LYS A 419 31.28 4.17 -12.22
N TYR A 420 30.12 4.37 -12.86
CA TYR A 420 29.09 3.32 -12.94
C TYR A 420 28.31 3.29 -14.26
N GLU A 421 28.75 2.45 -15.21
CA GLU A 421 28.04 2.12 -16.46
C GLU A 421 26.57 1.74 -16.21
N LYS A 422 26.32 1.03 -15.10
CA LYS A 422 25.00 0.61 -14.63
C LYS A 422 23.96 1.73 -14.54
N TYR A 423 24.40 2.98 -14.30
CA TYR A 423 23.49 4.12 -14.22
C TYR A 423 22.90 4.49 -15.60
N TYR A 424 23.69 4.39 -16.66
CA TYR A 424 23.24 4.59 -18.05
C TYR A 424 22.30 3.49 -18.47
N GLN A 425 22.68 2.24 -18.20
CA GLN A 425 21.85 1.06 -18.48
C GLN A 425 20.49 1.18 -17.78
N THR A 426 20.46 1.67 -16.54
CA THR A 426 19.21 1.91 -15.79
C THR A 426 18.31 2.94 -16.48
N ILE A 427 18.85 4.10 -16.87
CA ILE A 427 18.06 5.13 -17.56
C ILE A 427 17.57 4.63 -18.91
N PHE A 428 18.44 3.96 -19.66
CA PHE A 428 18.11 3.36 -20.95
C PHE A 428 16.96 2.34 -20.78
N TYR A 429 17.11 1.37 -19.88
CA TYR A 429 16.07 0.39 -19.54
C TYR A 429 14.74 1.06 -19.17
N LEU A 430 14.75 2.05 -18.27
CA LEU A 430 13.53 2.73 -17.82
C LEU A 430 12.82 3.49 -18.94
N ILE A 431 13.57 4.16 -19.83
CA ILE A 431 13.00 4.81 -21.01
C ILE A 431 12.26 3.76 -21.82
N PHE A 432 12.93 2.69 -22.18
CA PHE A 432 12.39 1.67 -23.05
C PHE A 432 11.19 0.90 -22.47
N LEU A 433 11.22 0.62 -21.17
CA LEU A 433 10.09 0.08 -20.42
C LEU A 433 8.86 1.00 -20.56
N LEU A 434 9.05 2.31 -20.40
CA LEU A 434 7.98 3.32 -20.53
C LEU A 434 7.47 3.52 -21.95
N LEU A 435 8.28 3.25 -22.97
CA LEU A 435 7.83 3.26 -24.37
C LEU A 435 6.91 2.05 -24.69
N GLY A 436 6.73 1.12 -23.74
CA GLY A 436 5.94 -0.10 -23.92
C GLY A 436 6.59 -1.05 -24.92
N LEU A 437 7.91 -0.92 -25.12
CA LEU A 437 8.68 -1.77 -25.99
C LEU A 437 9.20 -2.93 -25.17
N ARG A 438 9.15 -4.15 -25.74
CA ARG A 438 9.76 -5.28 -25.07
C ARG A 438 11.26 -5.10 -25.15
N VAL A 439 11.88 -4.96 -23.98
CA VAL A 439 13.31 -4.69 -23.88
C VAL A 439 14.00 -5.74 -23.02
N GLU A 440 14.98 -6.37 -23.63
CA GLU A 440 15.90 -7.27 -22.94
C GLU A 440 17.24 -6.56 -22.83
N ALA A 441 17.65 -6.24 -21.61
CA ALA A 441 18.96 -5.66 -21.33
C ALA A 441 20.01 -6.77 -21.17
N GLU A 442 21.24 -6.50 -21.61
CA GLU A 442 22.38 -7.41 -21.46
C GLU A 442 22.14 -8.83 -22.04
N VAL A 443 21.59 -8.90 -23.26
CA VAL A 443 21.33 -10.19 -23.92
C VAL A 443 22.64 -10.87 -24.30
N GLU A 444 22.94 -11.97 -23.62
CA GLU A 444 24.09 -12.82 -23.92
C GLU A 444 23.88 -13.62 -25.20
N THR A 445 24.85 -13.52 -26.12
CA THR A 445 24.89 -14.30 -27.36
C THR A 445 26.19 -15.10 -27.43
N ASN A 446 26.24 -16.08 -28.33
CA ASN A 446 27.46 -16.86 -28.58
C ASN A 446 28.63 -16.03 -29.17
N LYS A 447 28.42 -14.77 -29.56
CA LYS A 447 29.42 -13.87 -30.14
C LYS A 447 29.80 -12.68 -29.24
N GLY A 448 29.11 -12.49 -28.13
CA GLY A 448 29.25 -11.32 -27.27
C GLY A 448 27.94 -10.96 -26.58
N ARG A 449 27.87 -9.78 -25.97
CA ARG A 449 26.71 -9.27 -25.26
C ARG A 449 26.11 -8.10 -26.04
N ILE A 450 24.79 -8.11 -26.24
CA ILE A 450 24.03 -6.97 -26.77
C ILE A 450 23.58 -6.13 -25.58
N ASP A 451 23.73 -4.81 -25.64
CA ASP A 451 23.40 -3.96 -24.50
C ASP A 451 21.89 -3.85 -24.33
N ALA A 452 21.15 -3.74 -25.44
CA ALA A 452 19.69 -3.89 -25.42
C ALA A 452 19.08 -4.38 -26.75
N VAL A 453 18.05 -5.21 -26.63
CA VAL A 453 17.17 -5.61 -27.73
C VAL A 453 15.82 -4.99 -27.54
N VAL A 454 15.30 -4.30 -28.56
CA VAL A 454 14.04 -3.57 -28.50
C VAL A 454 13.10 -4.04 -29.59
N GLU A 455 11.98 -4.65 -29.20
CA GLU A 455 10.97 -5.15 -30.14
C GLU A 455 9.79 -4.16 -30.26
N LEU A 456 9.60 -3.61 -31.45
CA LEU A 456 8.40 -2.92 -31.90
C LEU A 456 7.49 -3.90 -32.66
N LYS A 457 6.23 -3.53 -32.90
CA LYS A 457 5.27 -4.37 -33.65
C LYS A 457 5.77 -4.81 -35.03
N GLU A 458 6.57 -3.97 -35.70
CA GLU A 458 7.00 -4.20 -37.09
C GLU A 458 8.53 -4.22 -37.25
N ALA A 459 9.30 -4.02 -36.16
CA ALA A 459 10.76 -3.87 -36.23
C ALA A 459 11.44 -4.32 -34.93
N ILE A 460 12.69 -4.77 -35.05
CA ILE A 460 13.57 -5.08 -33.91
C ILE A 460 14.81 -4.19 -34.04
N PHE A 461 15.12 -3.44 -32.99
CA PHE A 461 16.32 -2.62 -32.88
C PHE A 461 17.31 -3.28 -31.93
N LEU A 462 18.57 -3.36 -32.35
CA LEU A 462 19.67 -3.89 -31.55
C LEU A 462 20.62 -2.71 -31.28
N PHE A 463 20.80 -2.38 -30.00
CA PHE A 463 21.65 -1.28 -29.55
C PHE A 463 22.99 -1.80 -29.04
#